data_AF-A0A930R379-F1
#
_entry.id   AF-A0A930R379-F1
#
_cell.length_a   1.000
_cell.length_b   1.000
_cell.length_c   1.000
_cell.angle_alpha   90.00
_cell.angle_beta   90.00
_cell.angle_gamma   90.00
#
_symmetry.space_group_name_H-M   'P 1'
#
loop_
_entity.id
_entity.type
_entity.pdbx_description
1 polymer ?
#
loop_
_entity_poly.entity_id
_entity_poly.type
_entity_poly.pdbx_seq_one_letter_code
_entity_poly.pdbx_strand_id
1 'polypeptide(L)'
;MKVVVKADILGRNDAAAAENAALFAQHGIYALNLLGSPGAGKTSLLERTLQELTGDLRVAVVEGDLFTTKDAARIERCGAPVVQINTSGGCHLDAAMVAAALDRLDLDALDLLVIENVGNLVCPAEFALGEDEKAVVLSITEGDDKPLKYPLIFKESAAAVLSKVDILPYTNFDMASARADITALHPGIALFPVSCQTGEGLADWYAWLRAQVAAKKAGKEVR
;
A
#
# COMPACT_ATOMS: atom_id res chain seq x y z
N MET A 1 7.08 22.88 23.42
CA MET A 1 5.67 22.42 23.41
C MET A 1 5.27 21.62 22.16
N LYS A 2 5.76 21.92 20.94
CA LYS A 2 5.41 21.16 19.72
C LYS A 2 5.90 19.69 19.68
N VAL A 3 7.06 19.39 20.27
CA VAL A 3 7.66 18.04 20.25
C VAL A 3 6.86 17.05 21.09
N VAL A 4 6.38 17.47 22.27
CA VAL A 4 5.60 16.60 23.18
C VAL A 4 4.25 16.23 22.56
N VAL A 5 3.58 17.18 21.89
CA VAL A 5 2.30 16.94 21.23
C VAL A 5 2.44 16.00 20.03
N LYS A 6 3.50 16.13 19.21
CA LYS A 6 3.74 15.19 18.09
C LYS A 6 4.00 13.77 18.60
N ALA A 7 4.80 13.63 19.68
CA ALA A 7 5.09 12.32 20.28
C ALA A 7 3.83 11.66 20.88
N ASP A 8 2.94 12.44 21.49
CA ASP A 8 1.68 11.93 22.05
C ASP A 8 0.70 11.47 20.94
N ILE A 9 0.63 12.19 19.82
CA ILE A 9 -0.19 11.78 18.67
C ILE A 9 0.32 10.46 18.06
N LEU A 10 1.64 10.36 17.83
CA LEU A 10 2.23 9.13 17.29
C LEU A 10 2.08 7.96 18.26
N GLY A 11 2.31 8.17 19.56
CA GLY A 11 2.12 7.11 20.57
C GLY A 11 0.68 6.60 20.63
N ARG A 12 -0.33 7.47 20.47
CA ARG A 12 -1.74 7.07 20.38
C ARG A 12 -2.04 6.32 19.08
N ASN A 13 -1.47 6.76 17.96
CA ASN A 13 -1.59 6.05 16.69
C ASN A 13 -0.97 4.65 16.78
N ASP A 14 0.22 4.52 17.35
CA ASP A 14 0.94 3.26 17.46
C ASP A 14 0.21 2.24 18.33
N ALA A 15 -0.46 2.68 19.39
CA ALA A 15 -1.33 1.82 20.19
C ALA A 15 -2.50 1.28 19.36
N ALA A 16 -3.20 2.13 18.60
CA ALA A 16 -4.28 1.71 17.72
C ALA A 16 -3.78 0.81 16.56
N ALA A 17 -2.60 1.09 16.02
CA ALA A 17 -1.97 0.27 14.99
C ALA A 17 -1.65 -1.13 15.53
N ALA A 18 -1.17 -1.24 16.77
CA ALA A 18 -0.92 -2.52 17.42
C ALA A 18 -2.21 -3.35 17.62
N GLU A 19 -3.33 -2.70 17.94
CA GLU A 19 -4.64 -3.35 18.03
C GLU A 19 -5.11 -3.87 16.66
N ASN A 20 -4.99 -3.06 15.61
CA ASN A 20 -5.29 -3.49 14.24
C ASN A 20 -4.42 -4.67 13.80
N ALA A 21 -3.10 -4.61 14.07
CA ALA A 21 -2.16 -5.67 13.73
C ALA A 21 -2.51 -6.99 14.46
N ALA A 22 -2.90 -6.92 15.73
CA ALA A 22 -3.36 -8.07 16.50
C ALA A 22 -4.62 -8.69 15.88
N LEU A 23 -5.57 -7.85 15.45
CA LEU A 23 -6.79 -8.29 14.77
C LEU A 23 -6.48 -8.99 13.44
N PHE A 24 -5.64 -8.39 12.58
CA PHE A 24 -5.22 -9.01 11.33
C PHE A 24 -4.50 -10.34 11.57
N ALA A 25 -3.63 -10.42 12.58
CA ALA A 25 -2.95 -11.65 12.96
C ALA A 25 -3.93 -12.74 13.43
N GLN A 26 -4.93 -12.38 14.24
CA GLN A 26 -5.98 -13.29 14.70
C GLN A 26 -6.78 -13.90 13.54
N HIS A 27 -7.15 -13.08 12.56
CA HIS A 27 -7.89 -13.56 11.39
C HIS A 27 -6.99 -14.21 10.32
N GLY A 28 -5.67 -14.00 10.38
CA GLY A 28 -4.74 -14.50 9.37
C GLY A 28 -4.78 -13.68 8.08
N ILE A 29 -5.19 -12.42 8.19
CA ILE A 29 -5.26 -11.45 7.09
C ILE A 29 -3.88 -10.85 6.90
N TYR A 30 -3.35 -10.92 5.70
CA TYR A 30 -2.17 -10.12 5.34
C TYR A 30 -2.64 -8.71 4.99
N ALA A 31 -2.21 -7.71 5.76
CA ALA A 31 -2.58 -6.32 5.53
C ALA A 31 -1.43 -5.57 4.85
N LEU A 32 -1.70 -4.95 3.70
CA LEU A 32 -0.72 -4.18 2.93
C LEU A 32 -1.14 -2.72 2.82
N ASN A 33 -0.26 -1.80 3.24
CA ASN A 33 -0.48 -0.36 3.07
C ASN A 33 0.17 0.11 1.76
N LEU A 34 -0.66 0.45 0.77
CA LEU A 34 -0.22 0.89 -0.55
C LEU A 34 -0.07 2.42 -0.59
N LEU A 35 1.18 2.86 -0.64
CA LEU A 35 1.59 4.27 -0.61
C LEU A 35 1.99 4.76 -2.00
N GLY A 36 2.10 6.07 -2.17
CA GLY A 36 2.59 6.68 -3.42
C GLY A 36 1.97 8.05 -3.68
N SER A 37 2.56 8.79 -4.63
CA SER A 37 2.07 10.12 -5.02
C SER A 37 0.65 10.10 -5.61
N PRO A 38 -0.03 11.26 -5.67
CA PRO A 38 -1.21 11.42 -6.52
C PRO A 38 -0.88 11.06 -7.97
N GLY A 39 -1.69 10.21 -8.59
CA GLY A 39 -1.48 9.79 -9.99
C GLY A 39 -0.32 8.80 -10.21
N ALA A 40 0.30 8.27 -9.15
CA ALA A 40 1.34 7.23 -9.25
C ALA A 40 0.81 5.90 -9.83
N GLY A 41 -0.51 5.71 -9.86
CA GLY A 41 -1.14 4.50 -10.42
C GLY A 41 -1.54 3.45 -9.40
N LYS A 42 -1.65 3.81 -8.11
CA LYS A 42 -2.10 2.91 -7.02
C LYS A 42 -3.42 2.20 -7.34
N THR A 43 -4.49 2.96 -7.60
CA THR A 43 -5.80 2.38 -7.95
C THR A 43 -5.75 1.49 -9.19
N SER A 44 -4.97 1.86 -10.22
CA SER A 44 -4.83 1.02 -11.42
C SER A 44 -4.06 -0.27 -11.14
N LEU A 45 -3.03 -0.22 -10.29
CA LEU A 45 -2.36 -1.43 -9.80
C LEU A 45 -3.34 -2.31 -9.02
N LEU A 46 -4.21 -1.72 -8.18
CA LEU A 46 -5.23 -2.44 -7.44
C LEU A 46 -6.29 -3.07 -8.35
N GLU A 47 -6.83 -2.34 -9.33
CA GLU A 47 -7.78 -2.90 -10.30
C GLU A 47 -7.19 -4.15 -10.99
N ARG A 48 -5.93 -4.06 -11.43
CA ARG A 48 -5.23 -5.20 -12.05
C ARG A 48 -4.94 -6.32 -11.06
N THR A 49 -4.67 -6.00 -9.80
CA THR A 49 -4.43 -6.98 -8.73
C THR A 49 -5.70 -7.73 -8.37
N LEU A 50 -6.83 -7.02 -8.24
CA LEU A 50 -8.13 -7.61 -7.94
C LEU A 50 -8.63 -8.49 -9.09
N GLN A 51 -8.49 -8.04 -10.33
CA GLN A 51 -8.86 -8.84 -11.52
C GLN A 51 -8.14 -10.19 -11.56
N GLU A 52 -6.88 -10.24 -11.13
CA GLU A 52 -6.08 -11.47 -11.12
C GLU A 52 -6.32 -12.31 -9.86
N LEU A 53 -6.28 -11.69 -8.68
CA LEU A 53 -6.18 -12.41 -7.42
C LEU A 53 -7.52 -12.81 -6.80
N THR A 54 -8.63 -12.18 -7.16
CA THR A 54 -9.94 -12.49 -6.54
C THR A 54 -10.46 -13.89 -6.86
N GLY A 55 -9.91 -14.57 -7.87
CA GLY A 55 -10.17 -15.99 -8.12
C GLY A 55 -9.49 -16.94 -7.11
N ASP A 56 -8.38 -16.49 -6.50
CA ASP A 56 -7.52 -17.31 -5.63
C ASP A 56 -7.59 -16.88 -4.16
N LEU A 57 -7.81 -15.59 -3.90
CA LEU A 57 -7.74 -14.96 -2.59
C LEU A 57 -9.00 -14.14 -2.33
N ARG A 58 -9.44 -14.13 -1.07
CA ARG A 58 -10.51 -13.25 -0.61
C ARG A 58 -9.90 -11.89 -0.24
N VAL A 59 -10.09 -10.91 -1.12
CA VAL A 59 -9.46 -9.59 -1.02
C VAL A 59 -10.50 -8.52 -0.68
N ALA A 60 -10.19 -7.64 0.27
CA ALA A 60 -10.91 -6.39 0.50
C ALA A 60 -9.97 -5.18 0.40
N VAL A 61 -10.57 -4.01 0.20
CA VAL A 61 -9.83 -2.74 0.12
C VAL A 61 -10.37 -1.71 1.11
N VAL A 62 -9.47 -1.01 1.79
CA VAL A 62 -9.79 0.26 2.44
C VAL A 62 -9.20 1.36 1.56
N GLU A 63 -10.04 2.25 1.05
CA GLU A 63 -9.63 3.32 0.14
C GLU A 63 -9.62 4.64 0.90
N GLY A 64 -8.49 5.36 0.88
CA GLY A 64 -8.32 6.65 1.51
C GLY A 64 -8.13 7.77 0.49
N ASP A 65 -9.13 8.62 0.34
CA ASP A 65 -9.08 9.85 -0.49
C ASP A 65 -9.50 11.08 0.33
N LEU A 66 -9.11 12.27 -0.15
CA LEU A 66 -9.44 13.53 0.50
C LEU A 66 -10.91 13.88 0.42
N PHE A 67 -11.56 13.59 -0.72
CA PHE A 67 -12.92 14.12 -0.98
C PHE A 67 -13.81 13.25 -1.86
N THR A 68 -13.28 12.47 -2.79
CA THR A 68 -14.10 11.80 -3.81
C THR A 68 -14.29 10.32 -3.50
N THR A 69 -15.26 9.69 -4.17
CA THR A 69 -15.48 8.24 -4.12
C THR A 69 -15.09 7.57 -5.44
N LYS A 70 -14.31 8.27 -6.28
CA LYS A 70 -14.04 7.80 -7.65
C LYS A 70 -13.23 6.52 -7.65
N ASP A 71 -12.24 6.41 -6.76
CA ASP A 71 -11.38 5.25 -6.69
C ASP A 71 -12.09 4.07 -6.02
N ALA A 72 -12.87 4.27 -4.94
CA ALA A 72 -13.74 3.22 -4.42
C ALA A 72 -14.73 2.70 -5.48
N ALA A 73 -15.38 3.58 -6.26
CA ALA A 73 -16.33 3.15 -7.31
C ALA A 73 -15.65 2.37 -8.44
N ARG A 74 -14.36 2.58 -8.69
CA ARG A 74 -13.56 1.80 -9.64
C ARG A 74 -13.24 0.42 -9.08
N ILE A 75 -12.89 0.38 -7.80
CA ILE A 75 -12.54 -0.85 -7.07
C ILE A 75 -13.77 -1.76 -6.89
N GLU A 76 -14.94 -1.20 -6.55
CA GLU A 76 -16.20 -1.95 -6.44
C GLU A 76 -16.54 -2.71 -7.72
N ARG A 77 -16.27 -2.13 -8.89
CA ARG A 77 -16.52 -2.77 -10.19
C ARG A 77 -15.64 -4.00 -10.43
N CYS A 78 -14.55 -4.15 -9.67
CA CYS A 78 -13.70 -5.33 -9.70
C CYS A 78 -14.23 -6.46 -8.80
N GLY A 79 -15.35 -6.25 -8.09
CA GLY A 79 -16.03 -7.28 -7.30
C GLY A 79 -15.49 -7.50 -5.89
N ALA A 80 -14.54 -6.68 -5.44
CA ALA A 80 -14.00 -6.75 -4.08
C ALA A 80 -14.78 -5.83 -3.13
N PRO A 81 -15.02 -6.23 -1.86
CA PRO A 81 -15.52 -5.33 -0.83
C PRO A 81 -14.56 -4.15 -0.66
N VAL A 82 -15.10 -2.94 -0.63
CA VAL A 82 -14.33 -1.72 -0.37
C VAL A 82 -15.00 -0.83 0.66
N VAL A 83 -14.19 -0.25 1.52
CA VAL A 83 -14.62 0.78 2.48
C VAL A 83 -13.87 2.06 2.20
N GLN A 84 -14.61 3.08 1.77
CA GLN A 84 -14.10 4.43 1.59
C GLN A 84 -13.89 5.12 2.94
N ILE A 85 -12.72 5.71 3.12
CA ILE A 85 -12.39 6.69 4.15
C ILE A 85 -12.20 8.04 3.45
N ASN A 86 -12.96 9.04 3.88
CA ASN A 86 -12.77 10.41 3.45
C ASN A 86 -12.00 11.17 4.53
N THR A 87 -10.77 11.57 4.24
CA THR A 87 -9.89 12.21 5.24
C THR A 87 -10.25 13.66 5.53
N SER A 88 -11.21 14.24 4.79
CA SER A 88 -11.67 15.63 4.95
C SER A 88 -10.51 16.64 4.93
N GLY A 89 -9.52 16.40 4.07
CA GLY A 89 -8.30 17.21 3.91
C GLY A 89 -7.06 16.69 4.63
N GLY A 90 -7.15 15.55 5.33
CA GLY A 90 -5.99 14.86 5.90
C GLY A 90 -5.03 14.32 4.82
N CYS A 91 -3.72 14.47 5.05
CA CYS A 91 -2.67 14.08 4.10
C CYS A 91 -2.24 12.60 4.18
N HIS A 92 -2.84 11.81 5.07
CA HIS A 92 -2.58 10.40 5.34
C HIS A 92 -3.80 9.77 6.03
N LEU A 93 -3.86 8.44 6.03
CA LEU A 93 -4.69 7.66 6.95
C LEU A 93 -3.96 7.44 8.28
N ASP A 94 -4.70 7.32 9.37
CA ASP A 94 -4.21 6.87 10.67
C ASP A 94 -4.85 5.53 11.08
N ALA A 95 -4.30 4.88 12.12
CA ALA A 95 -4.78 3.56 12.54
C ALA A 95 -6.22 3.56 13.05
N ALA A 96 -6.70 4.66 13.64
CA ALA A 96 -8.07 4.75 14.14
C ALA A 96 -9.08 4.85 13.00
N MET A 97 -8.73 5.57 11.92
CA MET A 97 -9.53 5.61 10.69
C MET A 97 -9.65 4.21 10.08
N VAL A 98 -8.56 3.45 10.02
CA VAL A 98 -8.57 2.07 9.52
C VAL A 98 -9.42 1.19 10.42
N ALA A 99 -9.26 1.25 11.75
CA ALA A 99 -10.05 0.48 12.70
C ALA A 99 -11.56 0.66 12.47
N ALA A 100 -12.02 1.90 12.31
CA ALA A 100 -13.42 2.21 12.03
C ALA A 100 -13.92 1.67 10.67
N ALA A 101 -13.02 1.50 9.69
CA ALA A 101 -13.35 0.87 8.42
C ALA A 101 -13.46 -0.66 8.53
N LEU A 102 -12.67 -1.29 9.42
CA LEU A 102 -12.71 -2.74 9.65
C LEU A 102 -14.07 -3.22 10.17
N ASP A 103 -14.78 -2.40 10.95
CA ASP A 103 -16.14 -2.71 11.44
C ASP A 103 -17.16 -2.97 10.33
N ARG A 104 -16.84 -2.59 9.09
CA ARG A 104 -17.71 -2.76 7.91
C ARG A 104 -17.30 -3.93 7.02
N LEU A 105 -16.27 -4.68 7.41
CA LEU A 105 -15.73 -5.82 6.68
C LEU A 105 -15.97 -7.10 7.46
N ASP A 106 -16.28 -8.18 6.75
CA ASP A 106 -16.29 -9.53 7.33
C ASP A 106 -14.85 -10.08 7.35
N LEU A 107 -14.15 -9.90 8.47
CA LEU A 107 -12.74 -10.26 8.59
C LEU A 107 -12.49 -11.77 8.53
N ASP A 108 -13.45 -12.60 8.92
CA ASP A 108 -13.33 -14.07 8.80
C ASP A 108 -13.37 -14.51 7.32
N ALA A 109 -13.92 -13.66 6.46
CA ALA A 109 -14.01 -13.86 5.04
C ALA A 109 -12.79 -13.32 4.25
N LEU A 110 -11.70 -12.88 4.89
CA LEU A 110 -10.56 -12.24 4.20
C LEU A 110 -9.23 -12.98 4.32
N ASP A 111 -8.43 -12.86 3.27
CA ASP A 111 -7.05 -13.34 3.21
C ASP A 111 -6.06 -12.18 3.04
N LEU A 112 -6.48 -11.16 2.28
CA LEU A 112 -5.70 -9.97 1.95
C LEU A 112 -6.56 -8.72 2.18
N LEU A 113 -6.01 -7.76 2.93
CA LEU A 113 -6.54 -6.42 3.03
C LEU A 113 -5.53 -5.46 2.40
N VAL A 114 -5.93 -4.72 1.37
CA VAL A 114 -5.09 -3.64 0.84
C VAL A 114 -5.65 -2.31 1.28
N ILE A 115 -4.81 -1.48 1.90
CA ILE A 115 -5.15 -0.12 2.31
C ILE A 115 -4.55 0.83 1.28
N GLU A 116 -5.35 1.34 0.34
CA GLU A 116 -4.89 2.40 -0.56
C GLU A 116 -4.84 3.71 0.21
N ASN A 117 -3.64 4.17 0.53
CA ASN A 117 -3.45 5.39 1.29
C ASN A 117 -3.60 6.64 0.41
N VAL A 118 -3.72 7.79 1.07
CA VAL A 118 -3.77 9.09 0.40
C VAL A 118 -2.53 9.30 -0.47
N GLY A 119 -2.72 9.92 -1.64
CA GLY A 119 -1.63 10.29 -2.54
C GLY A 119 -0.60 11.24 -1.91
N ASN A 120 0.46 10.71 -1.31
CA ASN A 120 1.50 11.48 -0.62
C ASN A 120 2.74 10.61 -0.32
N LEU A 121 3.95 11.14 -0.60
CA LEU A 121 5.22 10.45 -0.31
C LEU A 121 5.83 10.81 1.05
N VAL A 122 5.20 11.71 1.82
CA VAL A 122 5.74 12.24 3.08
C VAL A 122 4.93 11.76 4.28
N CYS A 123 3.70 12.27 4.45
CA CYS A 123 2.92 12.01 5.67
C CYS A 123 2.69 10.52 5.92
N PRO A 124 2.25 9.70 4.95
CA PRO A 124 1.88 8.30 5.20
C PRO A 124 3.04 7.42 5.67
N ALA A 125 4.29 7.81 5.37
CA ALA A 125 5.45 7.03 5.77
C ALA A 125 5.64 7.01 7.30
N GLU A 126 5.23 8.07 8.01
CA GLU A 126 5.39 8.23 9.47
C GLU A 126 4.34 7.47 10.30
N PHE A 127 3.24 7.01 9.69
CA PHE A 127 2.11 6.41 10.42
C PHE A 127 2.04 4.91 10.15
N ALA A 128 1.93 4.13 11.22
CA ALA A 128 1.52 2.74 11.16
C ALA A 128 -0.01 2.67 11.22
N LEU A 129 -0.60 1.81 10.42
CA LEU A 129 -2.04 1.51 10.39
C LEU A 129 -2.35 0.15 11.01
N GLY A 130 -1.32 -0.64 11.30
CA GLY A 130 -1.39 -2.04 11.73
C GLY A 130 -1.13 -3.02 10.59
N GLU A 131 -0.77 -2.52 9.41
CA GLU A 131 -0.34 -3.32 8.27
C GLU A 131 0.84 -4.25 8.61
N ASP A 132 0.92 -5.37 7.90
CA ASP A 132 2.11 -6.23 7.93
C ASP A 132 3.27 -5.56 7.20
N GLU A 133 3.00 -4.96 6.03
CA GLU A 133 4.01 -4.30 5.22
C GLU A 133 3.46 -3.08 4.47
N LYS A 134 4.38 -2.16 4.16
CA LYS A 134 4.13 -1.05 3.23
C LYS A 134 4.67 -1.41 1.84
N ALA A 135 3.95 -1.00 0.80
CA ALA A 135 4.43 -1.00 -0.57
C ALA A 135 4.30 0.40 -1.15
N VAL A 136 5.36 0.92 -1.76
CA VAL A 136 5.35 2.25 -2.39
C VAL A 136 5.24 2.14 -3.90
N VAL A 137 4.30 2.88 -4.49
CA VAL A 137 4.17 3.06 -5.94
C VAL A 137 4.83 4.38 -6.34
N LEU A 138 5.84 4.29 -7.20
CA LEU A 138 6.54 5.42 -7.80
C LEU A 138 6.32 5.37 -9.32
N SER A 139 5.67 6.37 -9.90
CA SER A 139 5.53 6.47 -11.36
C SER A 139 6.83 6.98 -11.98
N ILE A 140 7.27 6.39 -13.09
CA ILE A 140 8.48 6.85 -13.79
C ILE A 140 8.39 8.31 -14.27
N THR A 141 7.17 8.84 -14.41
CA THR A 141 6.94 10.25 -14.75
C THR A 141 7.24 11.23 -13.61
N GLU A 142 7.46 10.74 -12.39
CA GLU A 142 7.76 11.59 -11.24
C GLU A 142 9.24 11.98 -11.19
N GLY A 143 10.12 11.19 -11.81
CA GLY A 143 11.58 11.35 -11.76
C GLY A 143 12.25 10.28 -10.90
N ASP A 144 13.44 9.87 -11.32
CA ASP A 144 14.29 8.83 -10.72
C ASP A 144 14.96 9.27 -9.42
N ASP A 145 14.97 10.57 -9.13
CA ASP A 145 15.53 11.19 -7.93
C ASP A 145 14.63 11.08 -6.67
N LYS A 146 13.39 10.60 -6.81
CA LYS A 146 12.41 10.53 -5.72
C LYS A 146 12.84 9.67 -4.54
N PRO A 147 13.52 8.51 -4.71
CA PRO A 147 14.00 7.72 -3.59
C PRO A 147 14.83 8.52 -2.59
N LEU A 148 15.83 9.25 -3.06
CA LEU A 148 16.68 10.07 -2.18
C LEU A 148 15.98 11.34 -1.66
N LYS A 149 15.02 11.88 -2.42
CA LYS A 149 14.22 13.04 -1.97
C LYS A 149 13.21 12.68 -0.87
N TYR A 150 12.69 11.47 -0.87
CA TYR A 150 11.68 10.98 0.07
C TYR A 150 12.12 9.69 0.74
N PRO A 151 13.27 9.65 1.44
CA PRO A 151 13.92 8.39 1.80
C PRO A 151 13.13 7.54 2.78
N LEU A 152 12.30 8.14 3.64
CA LEU A 152 11.57 7.41 4.67
C LEU A 152 10.57 6.41 4.05
N ILE A 153 9.80 6.80 3.04
CA ILE A 153 8.79 5.91 2.44
C ILE A 153 9.42 4.67 1.81
N PHE A 154 10.61 4.78 1.22
CA PHE A 154 11.34 3.65 0.64
C PHE A 154 12.03 2.80 1.70
N LYS A 155 12.50 3.41 2.80
CA LYS A 155 13.07 2.68 3.94
C LYS A 155 12.03 1.81 4.66
N GLU A 156 10.80 2.32 4.78
CA GLU A 156 9.71 1.65 5.49
C GLU A 156 8.91 0.69 4.61
N SER A 157 9.17 0.63 3.29
CA SER A 157 8.44 -0.23 2.37
C SER A 157 9.20 -1.52 2.05
N ALA A 158 8.53 -2.66 2.19
CA ALA A 158 9.06 -3.96 1.80
C ALA A 158 9.05 -4.18 0.27
N ALA A 159 8.21 -3.42 -0.44
CA ALA A 159 8.14 -3.43 -1.90
C ALA A 159 8.09 -2.01 -2.49
N ALA A 160 8.74 -1.83 -3.65
CA ALA A 160 8.64 -0.65 -4.48
C ALA A 160 8.19 -1.02 -5.90
N VAL A 161 7.09 -0.43 -6.34
CA VAL A 161 6.50 -0.62 -7.66
C VAL A 161 6.83 0.59 -8.53
N LEU A 162 7.65 0.39 -9.56
CA LEU A 162 7.98 1.41 -10.55
C LEU A 162 6.94 1.34 -11.67
N SER A 163 5.95 2.23 -11.65
CA SER A 163 4.78 2.14 -12.52
C SER A 163 4.95 2.91 -13.85
N LYS A 164 4.14 2.52 -14.84
CA LYS A 164 4.05 3.13 -16.18
C LYS A 164 5.32 2.93 -17.03
N VAL A 165 5.99 1.79 -16.87
CA VAL A 165 7.22 1.49 -17.63
C VAL A 165 7.02 1.41 -19.14
N ASP A 166 5.77 1.25 -19.60
CA ASP A 166 5.41 1.25 -21.01
C ASP A 166 5.72 2.57 -21.74
N ILE A 167 5.80 3.69 -20.99
CA ILE A 167 6.18 4.99 -21.55
C ILE A 167 7.64 5.37 -21.27
N LEU A 168 8.46 4.46 -20.74
CA LEU A 168 9.87 4.72 -20.44
C LEU A 168 10.65 5.34 -21.63
N PRO A 169 10.47 4.90 -22.90
CA PRO A 169 11.15 5.50 -24.05
C PRO A 169 10.82 6.99 -24.30
N TYR A 170 9.77 7.52 -23.69
CA TYR A 170 9.32 8.91 -23.82
C TYR A 170 9.67 9.76 -22.60
N THR A 171 10.42 9.20 -21.65
CA THR A 171 10.86 9.88 -20.43
C THR A 171 12.38 9.90 -20.34
N ASN A 172 12.90 10.72 -19.43
CA ASN A 172 14.31 10.74 -19.07
C ASN A 172 14.60 9.98 -17.77
N PHE A 173 13.70 9.10 -17.34
CA PHE A 173 13.84 8.35 -16.09
C PHE A 173 14.95 7.30 -16.22
N ASP A 174 15.95 7.34 -15.34
CA ASP A 174 16.99 6.33 -15.27
C ASP A 174 16.59 5.20 -14.31
N MET A 175 16.18 4.07 -14.88
CA MET A 175 15.81 2.86 -14.12
C MET A 175 16.96 2.30 -13.28
N ALA A 176 18.21 2.40 -13.76
CA ALA A 176 19.36 1.89 -13.04
C ALA A 176 19.69 2.77 -11.83
N SER A 177 19.63 4.10 -12.02
CA SER A 177 19.81 5.08 -10.95
C SER A 177 18.75 4.90 -9.84
N ALA A 178 17.47 4.89 -10.21
CA ALA A 178 16.37 4.70 -9.25
C ALA A 178 16.51 3.37 -8.48
N ARG A 179 16.86 2.27 -9.16
CA ARG A 179 17.11 0.97 -8.51
C ARG A 179 18.27 1.04 -7.51
N ALA A 180 19.37 1.69 -7.88
CA ALA A 180 20.54 1.83 -7.01
C ALA A 180 20.17 2.61 -5.74
N ASP A 181 19.45 3.72 -5.88
CA ASP A 181 19.05 4.55 -4.75
C ASP A 181 18.05 3.83 -3.82
N ILE A 182 17.05 3.16 -4.40
CA ILE A 182 16.07 2.39 -3.61
C ILE A 182 16.75 1.27 -2.83
N THR A 183 17.62 0.49 -3.49
CA THR A 183 18.33 -0.61 -2.82
C THR A 183 19.38 -0.13 -1.82
N ALA A 184 19.98 1.04 -2.03
CA ALA A 184 20.85 1.66 -1.03
C ALA A 184 20.09 2.09 0.23
N LEU A 185 18.85 2.55 0.07
CA LEU A 185 17.96 2.89 1.20
C LEU A 185 17.44 1.64 1.92
N HIS A 186 17.10 0.59 1.17
CA HIS A 186 16.61 -0.68 1.70
C HIS A 186 17.17 -1.88 0.89
N PRO A 187 18.25 -2.54 1.35
CA PRO A 187 18.91 -3.63 0.61
C PRO A 187 18.11 -4.92 0.36
N GLY A 188 16.88 -5.02 0.88
CA GLY A 188 16.01 -6.19 0.77
C GLY A 188 14.65 -5.89 0.15
N ILE A 189 14.43 -4.65 -0.31
CA ILE A 189 13.16 -4.24 -0.91
C ILE A 189 12.90 -4.98 -2.23
N ALA A 190 11.70 -5.54 -2.37
CA ALA A 190 11.27 -6.14 -3.62
C ALA A 190 10.97 -5.03 -4.65
N LEU A 191 11.47 -5.16 -5.87
CA LEU A 191 11.34 -4.14 -6.91
C LEU A 191 10.54 -4.67 -8.11
N PHE A 192 9.47 -3.95 -8.46
CA PHE A 192 8.56 -4.34 -9.54
C PHE A 192 8.43 -3.23 -10.57
N PRO A 193 9.19 -3.26 -11.67
CA PRO A 193 8.90 -2.46 -12.86
C PRO A 193 7.62 -2.97 -13.51
N VAL A 194 6.56 -2.15 -13.56
CA VAL A 194 5.25 -2.57 -14.06
C VAL A 194 4.59 -1.58 -15.01
N SER A 195 3.78 -2.12 -15.90
CA SER A 195 2.77 -1.37 -16.64
C SER A 195 1.39 -1.98 -16.41
N CYS A 196 0.48 -1.21 -15.82
CA CYS A 196 -0.92 -1.60 -15.72
C CYS A 196 -1.64 -1.55 -17.07
N GLN A 197 -1.09 -0.83 -18.05
CA GLN A 197 -1.65 -0.69 -19.39
C GLN A 197 -1.32 -1.89 -20.28
N THR A 198 -0.07 -2.36 -20.26
CA THR A 198 0.37 -3.50 -21.10
C THR A 198 0.34 -4.84 -20.35
N GLY A 199 0.32 -4.81 -19.02
CA GLY A 199 0.45 -5.99 -18.17
C GLY A 199 1.89 -6.39 -17.86
N GLU A 200 2.87 -5.68 -18.38
CA GLU A 200 4.29 -5.93 -18.13
C GLU A 200 4.61 -5.91 -16.63
N GLY A 201 5.38 -6.90 -16.17
CA GLY A 201 5.89 -7.02 -14.80
C GLY A 201 4.85 -7.34 -13.72
N LEU A 202 3.54 -7.30 -14.02
CA LEU A 202 2.50 -7.52 -13.02
C LEU A 202 2.51 -8.95 -12.45
N ALA A 203 2.93 -9.95 -13.23
CA ALA A 203 3.00 -11.33 -12.77
C ALA A 203 3.89 -11.50 -11.53
N ASP A 204 5.03 -10.82 -11.47
CA ASP A 204 5.96 -10.88 -10.34
C ASP A 204 5.36 -10.20 -9.10
N TRP A 205 4.65 -9.08 -9.28
CA TRP A 205 3.91 -8.41 -8.22
C TRP A 205 2.83 -9.32 -7.62
N TYR A 206 2.05 -10.01 -8.46
CA TYR A 206 1.03 -10.94 -8.00
C TYR A 206 1.61 -12.14 -7.27
N ALA A 207 2.71 -12.70 -7.77
CA ALA A 207 3.41 -13.82 -7.15
C ALA A 207 3.95 -13.43 -5.76
N TRP A 208 4.50 -12.22 -5.63
CA TRP A 208 4.94 -11.69 -4.35
C TRP A 208 3.79 -11.57 -3.36
N LEU A 209 2.65 -10.97 -3.75
CA LEU A 209 1.48 -10.88 -2.87
C LEU A 209 0.97 -12.26 -2.43
N ARG A 210 0.87 -13.23 -3.34
CA ARG A 210 0.47 -14.61 -3.01
C ARG A 210 1.41 -15.23 -1.97
N ALA A 211 2.73 -15.02 -2.11
CA ALA A 211 3.71 -15.53 -1.17
C ALA A 211 3.57 -14.91 0.24
N GLN A 212 3.36 -13.60 0.31
CA GLN A 212 3.17 -12.89 1.58
C GLN A 212 1.89 -13.37 2.30
N VAL A 213 0.78 -13.50 1.57
CA VAL A 213 -0.49 -14.02 2.11
C VAL A 213 -0.31 -15.47 2.61
N ALA A 214 0.36 -16.32 1.83
CA ALA A 214 0.63 -17.70 2.23
C ALA A 214 1.48 -17.78 3.52
N ALA A 215 2.52 -16.93 3.62
CA ALA A 215 3.36 -16.86 4.82
C ALA A 215 2.59 -16.41 6.06
N LYS A 216 1.71 -15.39 5.93
CA LYS A 216 0.83 -14.93 7.01
C LYS A 216 -0.08 -16.04 7.53
N LYS A 217 -0.71 -16.79 6.62
CA LYS A 217 -1.59 -17.92 6.96
C LYS A 217 -0.82 -19.05 7.65
N ALA A 218 0.34 -19.43 7.14
CA ALA A 218 1.18 -20.45 7.77
C ALA A 218 1.61 -20.05 9.20
N GLY A 219 1.90 -18.76 9.42
CA GLY A 219 2.23 -18.23 10.76
C GLY A 219 1.06 -18.33 11.76
N LYS A 220 -0.19 -18.36 11.29
CA LYS A 220 -1.38 -18.59 12.12
C LYS A 220 -1.55 -20.06 12.48
N GLU A 221 -1.31 -20.99 11.56
CA GLU A 221 -1.49 -22.43 11.80
C GLU A 221 -0.48 -23.02 12.81
N VAL A 222 0.64 -22.34 13.03
CA VAL A 222 1.70 -22.75 13.98
C VAL A 222 1.44 -22.24 15.42
N ARG A 223 0.49 -21.31 15.62
CA ARG A 223 0.15 -20.70 16.91
C ARG A 223 -1.09 -21.32 17.53
#